data_AF-A0A8C1FXW0-F1
#
_entry.id   AF-A0A8C1FXW0-F1
#
_cell.length_a   1.000
_cell.length_b   1.000
_cell.length_c   1.000
_cell.angle_alpha   90.00
_cell.angle_beta   90.00
_cell.angle_gamma   90.00
#
_symmetry.space_group_name_H-M   'P 1'
#
loop_
_entity.id
_entity.type
_entity.pdbx_description
1 polymer ?
#
loop_
_entity_poly.entity_id
_entity_poly.type
_entity_poly.pdbx_seq_one_letter_code
_entity_poly.pdbx_strand_id
1 'polypeptide(L)'
;MLLTVFCAPRDRSETTFALDVSPELELRDFLALCELESGIPAREIQISYAEQPLQDPTRALGNYGLKDGDVVVLRQAERLLGPQPTVPGLPRIDFSSIAVPGTSSGQNRQHQAQRPSSALSPQGLDNPALLRDMLLANPHELSLLKERNPPLAEALLSGDLERFTKVLLEQQQDRARREQERIKLLTADPFDLEAQAKIEEEIRQHNIEENMTIAMEEAPESFGQVVMLYINCKVNGHPVKAFVDSGAQMTIMSQACAERCNIMRLVDRRWAGIAKGVGTQKIIGRVHLAQVQIEGDFLPCSFSILEDQPMDMLLGLDMLKRHQCSIDLKKNVLLIGTTGTETRFLPEAELPECARLAYGPEGREDTRPEEIADRELAEALQRSVQDSGEMHDM
;
A
#
# COMPACT_ATOMS: atom_id res chain seq x y z
N MET A 1 -38.66 -23.43 -4.51
CA MET A 1 -38.63 -22.10 -3.87
C MET A 1 -37.19 -21.66 -3.91
N LEU A 2 -36.96 -20.51 -4.54
CA LEU A 2 -35.63 -19.98 -4.77
C LEU A 2 -35.18 -19.23 -3.53
N LEU A 3 -34.22 -19.80 -2.80
CA LEU A 3 -33.61 -19.15 -1.63
C LEU A 3 -32.24 -18.59 -2.02
N THR A 4 -31.97 -17.38 -1.58
CA THR A 4 -30.63 -16.77 -1.72
C THR A 4 -29.86 -16.99 -0.42
N VAL A 5 -28.70 -17.64 -0.49
CA VAL A 5 -27.83 -17.89 0.65
C VAL A 5 -26.70 -16.88 0.63
N PHE A 6 -26.68 -15.98 1.62
CA PHE A 6 -25.56 -15.08 1.87
C PHE A 6 -24.58 -15.78 2.81
N CYS A 7 -23.43 -16.19 2.30
CA CYS A 7 -22.38 -16.84 3.05
C CYS A 7 -21.31 -15.82 3.44
N ALA A 8 -21.07 -15.70 4.74
CA ALA A 8 -19.96 -14.96 5.32
C ALA A 8 -18.99 -15.96 6.00
N PRO A 9 -18.05 -16.55 5.24
CA PRO A 9 -16.98 -17.39 5.79
C PRO A 9 -16.02 -16.55 6.63
N ARG A 10 -15.33 -17.16 7.61
CA ARG A 10 -14.35 -16.44 8.44
C ARG A 10 -13.08 -16.04 7.67
N ASP A 11 -12.65 -16.86 6.72
CA ASP A 11 -11.32 -16.78 6.10
C ASP A 11 -11.38 -16.65 4.55
N ARG A 12 -12.56 -16.35 3.99
CA ARG A 12 -12.77 -16.20 2.54
C ARG A 12 -13.71 -15.03 2.24
N SER A 13 -13.64 -14.53 1.01
CA SER A 13 -14.56 -13.50 0.50
C SER A 13 -16.02 -13.91 0.65
N GLU A 14 -16.89 -12.96 0.98
CA GLU A 14 -18.33 -13.17 1.06
C GLU A 14 -18.83 -13.73 -0.28
N THR A 15 -19.66 -14.77 -0.21
CA THR A 15 -20.21 -15.42 -1.40
C THR A 15 -21.71 -15.50 -1.27
N THR A 16 -22.40 -15.26 -2.38
CA THR A 16 -23.86 -15.38 -2.45
C THR A 16 -24.21 -16.35 -3.56
N PHE A 17 -25.03 -17.35 -3.25
CA PHE A 17 -25.51 -18.33 -4.21
C PHE A 17 -27.01 -18.57 -4.02
N ALA A 18 -27.69 -18.99 -5.08
CA ALA A 18 -29.13 -19.25 -5.07
C ALA A 18 -29.40 -20.76 -5.17
N LEU A 19 -30.29 -21.27 -4.33
CA LEU A 19 -30.71 -22.67 -4.31
C LEU A 19 -32.21 -22.75 -4.57
N ASP A 20 -32.62 -23.50 -5.59
CA ASP A 20 -34.02 -23.85 -5.80
C ASP A 20 -34.36 -25.15 -5.07
N VAL A 21 -35.10 -25.03 -3.96
CA VAL A 21 -35.39 -26.14 -3.04
C VAL A 21 -36.89 -26.30 -2.79
N SER A 22 -37.34 -27.51 -2.47
CA SER A 22 -38.74 -27.71 -2.07
C SER A 22 -39.00 -27.07 -0.69
N PRO A 23 -40.17 -26.43 -0.46
CA PRO A 23 -40.58 -25.99 0.88
C PRO A 23 -40.65 -27.12 1.92
N GLU A 24 -40.80 -28.36 1.46
CA GLU A 24 -40.86 -29.56 2.29
C GLU A 24 -39.46 -30.13 2.63
N LEU A 25 -38.38 -29.58 2.05
CA LEU A 25 -37.02 -30.03 2.29
C LEU A 25 -36.65 -29.83 3.77
N GLU A 26 -36.06 -30.84 4.40
CA GLU A 26 -35.59 -30.74 5.79
C GLU A 26 -34.33 -29.88 5.89
N LEU A 27 -34.15 -29.20 7.02
CA LEU A 27 -32.98 -28.36 7.28
C LEU A 27 -31.66 -29.14 7.12
N ARG A 28 -31.63 -30.43 7.49
CA ARG A 28 -30.45 -31.30 7.33
C ARG A 28 -30.00 -31.40 5.87
N ASP A 29 -30.93 -31.61 4.95
CA ASP A 29 -30.62 -31.78 3.53
C ASP A 29 -30.26 -30.43 2.90
N PHE A 30 -30.88 -29.35 3.38
CA PHE A 30 -30.51 -27.99 3.00
C PHE A 30 -29.08 -27.63 3.42
N LEU A 31 -28.64 -28.02 4.63
CA LEU A 31 -27.26 -27.85 5.08
C LEU A 31 -26.26 -28.59 4.19
N ALA A 32 -26.61 -29.77 3.68
CA ALA A 32 -25.76 -30.54 2.76
C ALA A 32 -25.62 -29.85 1.40
N LEU A 33 -26.70 -29.22 0.88
CA LEU A 33 -26.63 -28.40 -0.34
C LEU A 33 -25.76 -27.16 -0.11
N CYS A 34 -25.90 -26.51 1.04
CA CYS A 34 -25.05 -25.38 1.41
C CYS A 34 -23.57 -25.77 1.58
N GLU A 35 -23.26 -26.96 2.10
CA GLU A 35 -21.88 -27.50 2.17
C GLU A 35 -21.27 -27.66 0.78
N LEU A 36 -22.05 -28.15 -0.20
CA LEU A 36 -21.59 -28.33 -1.58
C LEU A 36 -21.23 -27.00 -2.26
N GLU A 37 -22.07 -25.97 -2.09
CA GLU A 37 -21.87 -24.66 -2.73
C GLU A 37 -20.85 -23.77 -1.99
N SER A 38 -20.83 -23.80 -0.66
CA SER A 38 -19.93 -22.95 0.16
C SER A 38 -18.56 -23.59 0.44
N GLY A 39 -18.45 -24.92 0.35
CA GLY A 39 -17.26 -25.67 0.76
C GLY A 39 -17.02 -25.72 2.27
N ILE A 40 -17.98 -25.29 3.09
CA ILE A 40 -17.91 -25.34 4.57
C ILE A 40 -18.55 -26.65 5.04
N PRO A 41 -17.90 -27.46 5.91
CA PRO A 41 -18.49 -28.70 6.41
C PRO A 41 -19.84 -28.44 7.11
N ALA A 42 -20.89 -29.23 6.85
CA ALA A 42 -22.23 -29.00 7.43
C ALA A 42 -22.26 -28.92 8.97
N ARG A 43 -21.31 -29.56 9.65
CA ARG A 43 -21.12 -29.49 11.11
C ARG A 43 -20.64 -28.13 11.64
N GLU A 44 -20.08 -27.31 10.77
CA GLU A 44 -19.60 -25.96 11.06
C GLU A 44 -20.54 -24.91 10.46
N ILE A 45 -21.60 -25.30 9.75
CA ILE A 45 -22.58 -24.39 9.18
C ILE A 45 -23.65 -24.05 10.22
N GLN A 46 -23.87 -22.75 10.44
CA GLN A 46 -25.05 -22.22 11.13
C GLN A 46 -25.85 -21.33 10.18
N ILE A 47 -27.12 -21.69 9.94
CA ILE A 47 -28.04 -20.92 9.09
C ILE A 47 -28.97 -20.09 9.96
N SER A 48 -29.16 -18.81 9.63
CA SER A 48 -30.16 -17.94 10.24
C SER A 48 -31.09 -17.31 9.19
N TYR A 49 -32.34 -17.15 9.57
CA TYR A 49 -33.38 -16.47 8.79
C TYR A 49 -34.11 -15.49 9.71
N ALA A 50 -34.27 -14.24 9.27
CA ALA A 50 -34.85 -13.15 10.09
C ALA A 50 -34.22 -13.05 11.50
N GLU A 51 -32.87 -13.11 11.57
CA GLU A 51 -32.07 -13.10 12.80
C GLU A 51 -32.25 -14.30 13.75
N GLN A 52 -33.06 -15.29 13.37
CA GLN A 52 -33.27 -16.50 14.15
C GLN A 52 -32.47 -17.68 13.57
N PRO A 53 -31.62 -18.36 14.37
CA PRO A 53 -30.91 -19.55 13.91
C PRO A 53 -31.87 -20.73 13.71
N LEU A 54 -31.73 -21.43 12.59
CA LEU A 54 -32.46 -22.66 12.31
C LEU A 54 -31.75 -23.81 13.03
N GLN A 55 -32.39 -24.43 14.04
CA GLN A 55 -31.74 -25.38 14.96
C GLN A 55 -32.22 -26.84 14.83
N ASP A 56 -33.42 -27.07 14.31
CA ASP A 56 -34.02 -28.41 14.24
C ASP A 56 -33.76 -29.02 12.85
N PRO A 57 -32.84 -29.99 12.73
CA PRO A 57 -32.42 -30.55 11.45
C PRO A 57 -33.54 -31.31 10.72
N THR A 58 -34.60 -31.74 11.43
CA THR A 58 -35.71 -32.54 10.87
C THR A 58 -36.90 -31.70 10.44
N ARG A 59 -36.87 -30.39 10.73
CA ARG A 59 -37.97 -29.49 10.39
C ARG A 59 -37.82 -29.02 8.94
N ALA A 60 -38.93 -29.09 8.20
CA ALA A 60 -39.00 -28.58 6.83
C ALA A 60 -38.78 -27.05 6.76
N LEU A 61 -38.12 -26.58 5.71
CA LEU A 61 -37.78 -25.16 5.51
C LEU A 61 -39.02 -24.25 5.51
N GLY A 62 -40.12 -24.67 4.86
CA GLY A 62 -41.37 -23.91 4.84
C GLY A 62 -41.97 -23.71 6.25
N ASN A 63 -41.73 -24.64 7.17
CA ASN A 63 -42.18 -24.53 8.56
C ASN A 63 -41.36 -23.51 9.38
N TYR A 64 -40.22 -23.06 8.88
CA TYR A 64 -39.47 -21.93 9.44
C TYR A 64 -39.97 -20.58 8.92
N GLY A 65 -40.97 -20.57 8.05
CA GLY A 65 -41.53 -19.35 7.46
C GLY A 65 -40.81 -18.89 6.19
N LEU A 66 -39.85 -19.67 5.68
CA LEU A 66 -39.14 -19.40 4.43
C LEU A 66 -40.09 -19.46 3.23
N LYS A 67 -39.99 -18.45 2.36
CA LYS A 67 -40.77 -18.29 1.13
C LYS A 67 -39.84 -18.14 -0.07
N ASP A 68 -40.46 -18.21 -1.25
CA ASP A 68 -39.77 -17.96 -2.51
C ASP A 68 -39.19 -16.54 -2.54
N GLY A 69 -37.89 -16.42 -2.86
CA GLY A 69 -37.16 -15.15 -2.90
C GLY A 69 -36.51 -14.72 -1.59
N ASP A 70 -36.66 -15.50 -0.51
CA ASP A 70 -36.08 -15.16 0.79
C ASP A 70 -34.56 -15.33 0.83
N VAL A 71 -33.92 -14.51 1.67
CA VAL A 71 -32.48 -14.52 1.92
C VAL A 71 -32.20 -15.16 3.28
N VAL A 72 -31.30 -16.14 3.30
CA VAL A 72 -30.79 -16.77 4.53
C VAL A 72 -29.30 -16.47 4.69
N VAL A 73 -28.85 -16.33 5.94
CA VAL A 73 -27.46 -16.06 6.26
C VAL A 73 -26.79 -17.34 6.73
N LEU A 74 -25.67 -17.68 6.10
CA LEU A 74 -24.83 -18.81 6.45
C LEU A 74 -23.56 -18.30 7.14
N ARG A 75 -23.31 -18.76 8.37
CA ARG A 75 -22.10 -18.47 9.15
C ARG A 75 -21.34 -19.74 9.51
N GLN A 76 -20.01 -19.64 9.56
CA GLN A 76 -19.14 -20.72 10.03
C GLN A 76 -18.95 -20.65 11.56
N ALA A 77 -19.36 -21.70 12.28
CA ALA A 77 -19.23 -21.86 13.72
C ALA A 77 -17.92 -22.58 14.11
N GLU A 78 -17.39 -22.24 15.29
CA GLU A 78 -16.10 -22.74 15.79
C GLU A 78 -16.24 -24.14 16.42
N ARG A 79 -15.28 -25.03 16.11
CA ARG A 79 -15.29 -26.43 16.52
C ARG A 79 -15.16 -26.55 18.05
N LEU A 80 -16.25 -26.90 18.76
CA LEU A 80 -16.17 -27.36 20.15
C LEU A 80 -15.63 -28.79 20.18
N LEU A 81 -14.33 -28.94 20.39
CA LEU A 81 -13.70 -30.23 20.68
C LEU A 81 -14.24 -30.76 22.02
N GLY A 82 -14.97 -31.87 21.99
CA GLY A 82 -15.41 -32.59 23.19
C GLY A 82 -14.21 -33.13 23.99
N PRO A 83 -14.36 -33.35 25.32
CA PRO A 83 -13.26 -33.73 26.19
C PRO A 83 -12.88 -35.20 26.01
N GLN A 84 -11.59 -35.48 25.82
CA GLN A 84 -10.99 -36.82 25.90
C GLN A 84 -10.22 -37.00 27.23
N PRO A 85 -10.10 -38.26 27.72
CA PRO A 85 -9.83 -38.54 29.13
C PRO A 85 -8.40 -38.19 29.55
N THR A 86 -8.31 -37.66 30.77
CA THR A 86 -7.08 -37.27 31.46
C THR A 86 -6.33 -38.48 32.01
N VAL A 87 -5.02 -38.55 31.75
CA VAL A 87 -4.06 -39.33 32.54
C VAL A 87 -3.52 -38.44 33.66
N PRO A 88 -3.57 -38.83 34.95
CA PRO A 88 -3.09 -37.98 36.04
C PRO A 88 -1.58 -38.11 36.23
N GLY A 89 -0.84 -36.99 36.38
CA GLY A 89 0.50 -37.06 36.98
C GLY A 89 1.52 -35.95 36.75
N LEU A 90 1.32 -34.97 35.84
CA LEU A 90 2.33 -33.92 35.60
C LEU A 90 1.72 -32.52 35.59
N PRO A 91 2.34 -31.52 36.27
CA PRO A 91 1.92 -30.13 36.18
C PRO A 91 2.23 -29.61 34.76
N ARG A 92 1.19 -29.29 33.99
CA ARG A 92 1.35 -28.61 32.69
C ARG A 92 1.56 -27.12 32.94
N ILE A 93 2.75 -26.63 32.63
CA ILE A 93 3.01 -25.18 32.48
C ILE A 93 2.54 -24.80 31.08
N ASP A 94 1.69 -23.77 30.98
CA ASP A 94 1.09 -23.31 29.72
C ASP A 94 1.91 -22.14 29.12
N PHE A 95 2.77 -22.47 28.16
CA PHE A 95 3.60 -21.52 27.43
C PHE A 95 2.86 -20.79 26.28
N SER A 96 1.56 -21.03 26.07
CA SER A 96 0.77 -20.28 25.09
C SER A 96 0.50 -18.82 25.51
N SER A 97 0.77 -18.47 26.78
CA SER A 97 0.59 -17.14 27.36
C SER A 97 1.81 -16.22 27.24
N ILE A 98 2.95 -16.73 26.74
CA ILE A 98 4.18 -15.94 26.58
C ILE A 98 4.22 -15.33 25.17
N ALA A 99 3.58 -14.17 25.00
CA ALA A 99 3.74 -13.34 23.80
C ALA A 99 5.12 -12.65 23.78
N VAL A 100 5.73 -12.49 22.61
CA VAL A 100 6.99 -11.74 22.40
C VAL A 100 6.71 -10.63 21.38
N PRO A 101 7.17 -9.38 21.60
CA PRO A 101 6.97 -8.27 20.65
C PRO A 101 7.92 -8.39 19.44
N GLY A 102 7.39 -8.19 18.22
CA GLY A 102 8.22 -8.04 17.02
C GLY A 102 7.69 -8.67 15.72
N THR A 103 6.59 -9.42 15.72
CA THR A 103 5.93 -9.87 14.48
C THR A 103 4.52 -9.31 14.42
N SER A 104 4.28 -8.45 13.43
CA SER A 104 2.96 -8.01 13.02
C SER A 104 2.12 -9.21 12.60
N SER A 105 1.27 -9.67 13.52
CA SER A 105 0.11 -10.49 13.20
C SER A 105 -0.96 -10.09 14.20
N GLY A 106 -1.83 -9.19 13.77
CA GLY A 106 -2.99 -8.74 14.53
C GLY A 106 -3.88 -9.93 14.85
N GLN A 107 -3.90 -10.33 16.12
CA GLN A 107 -4.99 -11.12 16.68
C GLN A 107 -5.60 -10.34 17.83
N ASN A 108 -6.73 -9.72 17.49
CA ASN A 108 -7.65 -9.10 18.41
C ASN A 108 -8.25 -10.18 19.31
N ARG A 109 -7.70 -10.37 20.52
CA ARG A 109 -8.34 -11.10 21.61
C ARG A 109 -8.94 -10.08 22.60
N GLN A 110 -10.13 -9.60 22.28
CA GLN A 110 -11.12 -9.25 23.30
C GLN A 110 -11.94 -10.50 23.61
N HIS A 111 -11.82 -11.05 24.83
CA HIS A 111 -12.96 -11.17 25.73
C HIS A 111 -12.61 -11.80 27.09
N GLN A 112 -13.11 -11.11 28.12
CA GLN A 112 -13.74 -11.63 29.35
C GLN A 112 -12.98 -12.62 30.23
N ALA A 113 -12.54 -12.05 31.36
CA ALA A 113 -12.52 -12.69 32.65
C ALA A 113 -13.87 -13.36 32.97
N GLN A 114 -13.83 -14.65 33.32
CA GLN A 114 -14.46 -15.24 34.52
C GLN A 114 -14.36 -16.76 34.46
N ARG A 115 -13.27 -17.33 35.00
CA ARG A 115 -13.25 -18.64 35.68
C ARG A 115 -12.23 -18.61 36.82
N PRO A 116 -12.49 -19.28 37.95
CA PRO A 116 -11.69 -19.14 39.16
C PRO A 116 -10.32 -19.80 38.92
N SER A 117 -9.28 -18.98 38.82
CA SER A 117 -7.92 -19.43 38.93
C SER A 117 -7.71 -19.94 40.36
N SER A 118 -7.58 -21.26 40.51
CA SER A 118 -6.86 -21.84 41.64
C SER A 118 -5.48 -21.20 41.67
N ALA A 119 -5.27 -20.29 42.62
CA ALA A 119 -4.00 -19.67 42.90
C ALA A 119 -2.96 -20.76 43.21
N LEU A 120 -2.07 -21.03 42.26
CA LEU A 120 -0.77 -21.62 42.53
C LEU A 120 0.20 -20.45 42.60
N SER A 121 0.76 -20.25 43.78
CA SER A 121 1.74 -19.20 44.10
C SER A 121 2.91 -19.19 43.08
N PRO A 122 3.40 -18.02 42.63
CA PRO A 122 4.43 -17.90 41.60
C PRO A 122 5.87 -18.23 42.07
N GLN A 123 6.04 -18.97 43.17
CA GLN A 123 7.34 -19.14 43.84
C GLN A 123 8.29 -20.18 43.21
N GLY A 124 7.87 -20.85 42.12
CA GLY A 124 8.66 -21.89 41.45
C GLY A 124 9.46 -21.43 40.22
N LEU A 125 9.14 -20.25 39.66
CA LEU A 125 9.73 -19.72 38.41
C LEU A 125 10.89 -18.73 38.65
N ASP A 126 11.17 -18.39 39.91
CA ASP A 126 12.19 -17.40 40.30
C ASP A 126 13.62 -17.97 40.37
N ASN A 127 13.77 -19.29 40.22
CA ASN A 127 15.09 -19.92 40.27
C ASN A 127 15.64 -20.21 38.87
N PRO A 128 16.60 -19.40 38.36
CA PRO A 128 17.12 -19.53 37.00
C PRO A 128 17.82 -20.88 36.75
N ALA A 129 18.35 -21.53 37.81
CA ALA A 129 18.97 -22.84 37.70
C ALA A 129 17.94 -23.95 37.40
N LEU A 130 16.80 -23.94 38.10
CA LEU A 130 15.73 -24.92 37.87
C LEU A 130 15.06 -24.73 36.50
N LEU A 131 14.88 -23.47 36.08
CA LEU A 131 14.32 -23.16 34.78
C LEU A 131 15.23 -23.60 33.63
N ARG A 132 16.55 -23.41 33.78
CA ARG A 132 17.55 -23.93 32.83
C ARG A 132 17.46 -25.44 32.72
N ASP A 133 17.45 -26.15 33.84
CA ASP A 133 17.43 -27.61 33.84
C ASP A 133 16.14 -28.16 33.23
N MET A 134 15.01 -27.52 33.49
CA MET A 134 13.72 -27.84 32.88
C MET A 134 13.73 -27.65 31.35
N LEU A 135 14.24 -26.53 30.87
CA LEU A 135 14.33 -26.23 29.43
C LEU A 135 15.32 -27.15 28.69
N LEU A 136 16.38 -27.60 29.36
CA LEU A 136 17.31 -28.60 28.83
C LEU A 136 16.74 -30.02 28.87
N ALA A 137 15.89 -30.33 29.85
CA ALA A 137 15.23 -31.62 29.98
C ALA A 137 14.11 -31.84 28.95
N ASN A 138 13.56 -30.77 28.35
CA ASN A 138 12.51 -30.85 27.35
C ASN A 138 12.98 -30.37 25.96
N PRO A 139 13.33 -31.28 25.03
CA PRO A 139 13.81 -30.94 23.68
C PRO A 139 12.82 -30.12 22.85
N HIS A 140 11.51 -30.27 23.10
CA HIS A 140 10.48 -29.54 22.37
C HIS A 140 10.42 -28.07 22.81
N GLU A 141 10.52 -27.80 24.11
CA GLU A 141 10.59 -26.44 24.67
C GLU A 141 11.86 -25.72 24.24
N LEU A 142 12.98 -26.43 24.17
CA LEU A 142 14.24 -25.88 23.67
C LEU A 142 14.13 -25.48 22.19
N SER A 143 13.42 -26.27 21.37
CA SER A 143 13.19 -25.94 19.95
C SER A 143 12.34 -24.68 19.81
N LEU A 144 11.26 -24.57 20.60
CA LEU A 144 10.38 -23.40 20.59
C LEU A 144 11.11 -22.15 21.09
N LEU A 145 11.97 -22.29 22.09
CA LEU A 145 12.78 -21.19 22.62
C LEU A 145 13.79 -20.68 21.58
N LYS A 146 14.44 -21.59 20.83
CA LYS A 146 15.35 -21.24 19.73
C LYS A 146 14.65 -20.44 18.63
N GLU A 147 13.42 -20.81 18.31
CA GLU A 147 12.63 -20.15 17.28
C GLU A 147 12.10 -18.79 17.73
N ARG A 148 11.58 -18.69 18.96
CA ARG A 148 10.88 -17.50 19.44
C ARG A 148 11.76 -16.51 20.19
N ASN A 149 12.92 -16.96 20.69
CA ASN A 149 13.81 -16.15 21.51
C ASN A 149 15.28 -16.62 21.39
N PRO A 150 15.91 -16.39 20.23
CA PRO A 150 17.28 -16.83 19.98
C PRO A 150 18.30 -16.36 21.04
N PRO A 151 18.27 -15.11 21.55
CA PRO A 151 19.25 -14.66 22.56
C PRO A 151 19.20 -15.44 23.87
N LEU A 152 17.99 -15.79 24.35
CA LEU A 152 17.84 -16.58 25.58
C LEU A 152 18.20 -18.06 25.34
N ALA A 153 17.90 -18.59 24.16
CA ALA A 153 18.29 -19.95 23.77
C ALA A 153 19.81 -20.11 23.67
N GLU A 154 20.51 -19.13 23.09
CA GLU A 154 21.98 -19.12 23.01
C GLU A 154 22.62 -19.04 24.40
N ALA A 155 22.08 -18.19 25.28
CA ALA A 155 22.53 -18.09 26.66
C ALA A 155 22.34 -19.42 27.41
N LEU A 156 21.22 -20.11 27.19
CA LEU A 156 20.93 -21.44 27.76
C LEU A 156 21.90 -22.52 27.25
N LEU A 157 22.17 -22.56 25.94
CA LEU A 157 23.03 -23.55 25.29
C LEU A 157 24.52 -23.32 25.55
N SER A 158 24.91 -22.09 25.86
CA SER A 158 26.29 -21.74 26.20
C SER A 158 26.80 -22.45 27.46
N GLY A 159 25.88 -22.99 28.28
CA GLY A 159 26.21 -23.68 29.52
C GLY A 159 26.56 -22.75 30.68
N ASP A 160 26.63 -21.44 30.44
CA ASP A 160 26.93 -20.40 31.41
C ASP A 160 25.65 -19.96 32.15
N LEU A 161 25.57 -20.29 33.44
CA LEU A 161 24.42 -19.97 34.29
C LEU A 161 24.28 -18.47 34.55
N GLU A 162 25.39 -17.74 34.66
CA GLU A 162 25.36 -16.29 34.92
C GLU A 162 24.83 -15.54 33.69
N ARG A 163 25.30 -15.94 32.50
CA ARG A 163 24.83 -15.38 31.24
C ARG A 163 23.34 -15.66 31.01
N PHE A 164 22.88 -16.89 31.25
CA PHE A 164 21.47 -17.24 31.16
C PHE A 164 20.61 -16.40 32.11
N THR A 165 21.03 -16.27 33.37
CA THR A 165 20.31 -15.51 34.40
C THR A 165 20.21 -14.03 34.03
N LYS A 166 21.30 -13.44 33.52
CA LYS A 166 21.32 -12.04 33.10
C LYS A 166 20.33 -11.77 31.97
N VAL A 167 20.37 -12.57 30.91
CA VAL A 167 19.48 -12.40 29.74
C VAL A 167 18.02 -12.62 30.13
N LEU A 168 17.75 -13.59 31.01
CA LEU A 168 16.40 -13.86 31.51
C LEU A 168 15.84 -12.67 32.30
N LEU A 169 16.64 -12.10 33.21
CA LEU A 169 16.21 -10.98 34.05
C LEU A 169 15.98 -9.70 33.23
N GLU A 170 16.87 -9.42 32.26
CA GLU A 170 16.74 -8.29 31.35
C GLU A 170 15.46 -8.39 30.52
N GLN A 171 15.14 -9.58 29.98
CA GLN A 171 13.90 -9.79 29.25
C GLN A 171 12.64 -9.72 30.12
N GLN A 172 12.70 -10.19 31.37
CA GLN A 172 11.58 -10.04 32.30
C GLN A 172 11.33 -8.57 32.64
N GLN A 173 12.39 -7.79 32.86
CA GLN A 173 12.29 -6.34 33.10
C GLN A 173 11.74 -5.60 31.89
N ASP A 174 12.19 -5.93 30.68
CA ASP A 174 11.67 -5.34 29.45
C ASP A 174 10.19 -5.66 29.22
N ARG A 175 9.76 -6.88 29.53
CA ARG A 175 8.34 -7.26 29.49
C ARG A 175 7.55 -6.49 30.52
N ALA A 176 8.04 -6.43 31.77
CA ALA A 176 7.39 -5.70 32.84
C ALA A 176 7.26 -4.21 32.50
N ARG A 177 8.29 -3.59 31.91
CA ARG A 177 8.27 -2.20 31.45
C ARG A 177 7.20 -1.97 30.37
N ARG A 178 7.17 -2.77 29.30
CA ARG A 178 6.18 -2.63 28.22
C ARG A 178 4.75 -2.87 28.72
N GLU A 179 4.56 -3.86 29.59
CA GLU A 179 3.26 -4.14 30.20
C GLU A 179 2.82 -2.96 31.08
N GLN A 180 3.73 -2.38 31.85
CA GLN A 180 3.45 -1.24 32.71
C GLN A 180 3.17 0.04 31.91
N GLU A 181 3.81 0.24 30.76
CA GLU A 181 3.49 1.31 29.81
C GLU A 181 2.11 1.12 29.18
N ARG A 182 1.78 -0.11 28.74
CA ARG A 182 0.47 -0.46 28.19
C ARG A 182 -0.66 -0.26 29.22
N ILE A 183 -0.44 -0.69 30.46
CA ILE A 183 -1.38 -0.50 31.57
C ILE A 183 -1.55 0.99 31.86
N LYS A 184 -0.47 1.79 31.89
CA LYS A 184 -0.58 3.24 32.06
C LYS A 184 -1.41 3.90 30.96
N LEU A 185 -1.29 3.44 29.71
CA LEU A 185 -2.08 3.95 28.58
C LEU A 185 -3.56 3.54 28.67
N LEU A 186 -3.85 2.32 29.11
CA LEU A 186 -5.21 1.80 29.31
C LEU A 186 -5.90 2.33 30.58
N THR A 187 -5.13 2.77 31.58
CA THR A 187 -5.60 3.29 32.87
C THR A 187 -5.48 4.82 32.95
N ALA A 188 -4.98 5.46 31.89
CA ALA A 188 -5.01 6.91 31.76
C ALA A 188 -6.47 7.38 31.76
N ASP A 189 -6.71 8.50 32.44
CA ASP A 189 -8.01 9.16 32.50
C ASP A 189 -8.55 9.37 31.06
N PRO A 190 -9.83 9.07 30.76
CA PRO A 190 -10.44 9.35 29.46
C PRO A 190 -10.27 10.80 28.96
N PHE A 191 -9.91 11.74 29.84
CA PHE A 191 -9.60 13.14 29.52
C PHE A 191 -8.10 13.48 29.44
N ASP A 192 -7.22 12.48 29.46
CA ASP A 192 -5.78 12.69 29.26
C ASP A 192 -5.48 13.03 27.80
N LEU A 193 -5.08 14.28 27.57
CA LEU A 193 -4.80 14.83 26.24
C LEU A 193 -3.71 14.05 25.49
N GLU A 194 -2.73 13.48 26.20
CA GLU A 194 -1.64 12.73 25.56
C GLU A 194 -2.12 11.34 25.10
N ALA A 195 -3.02 10.71 25.85
CA ALA A 195 -3.63 9.44 25.45
C ALA A 195 -4.59 9.62 24.27
N GLN A 196 -5.40 10.68 24.28
CA GLN A 196 -6.28 11.03 23.16
C GLN A 196 -5.50 11.33 21.87
N ALA A 197 -4.39 12.06 21.96
CA ALA A 197 -3.54 12.35 20.81
C ALA A 197 -2.90 11.08 20.20
N LYS A 198 -2.50 10.12 21.03
CA LYS A 198 -1.98 8.82 20.55
C LYS A 198 -3.06 8.00 19.85
N ILE A 199 -4.28 7.97 20.40
CA ILE A 199 -5.42 7.29 19.79
C ILE A 199 -5.80 7.95 18.46
N GLU A 200 -5.80 9.28 18.39
CA GLU A 200 -6.07 10.03 17.15
C GLU A 200 -5.03 9.71 16.07
N GLU A 201 -3.74 9.69 16.41
CA GLU A 201 -2.68 9.35 15.47
C GLU A 201 -2.78 7.90 14.99
N GLU A 202 -3.09 6.94 15.88
CA GLU A 202 -3.32 5.54 15.50
C GLU A 202 -4.50 5.40 14.53
N ILE A 203 -5.61 6.09 14.77
CA ILE A 203 -6.77 6.10 13.86
C ILE A 203 -6.38 6.74 12.52
N ARG A 204 -5.62 7.83 12.55
CA ARG A 204 -5.16 8.52 11.34
C ARG A 204 -4.31 7.59 10.47
N GLN A 205 -3.34 6.91 11.08
CA GLN A 205 -2.49 5.95 10.38
C GLN A 205 -3.31 4.78 9.82
N HIS A 206 -4.24 4.24 10.60
CA HIS A 206 -5.12 3.17 10.14
C HIS A 206 -5.95 3.57 8.92
N ASN A 207 -6.55 4.76 8.94
CA ASN A 207 -7.31 5.28 7.80
C ASN A 207 -6.43 5.50 6.56
N ILE A 208 -5.18 5.92 6.75
CA ILE A 208 -4.21 6.07 5.65
C ILE A 208 -3.86 4.70 5.05
N GLU A 209 -3.60 3.70 5.89
CA GLU A 209 -3.29 2.34 5.45
C GLU A 209 -4.47 1.66 4.75
N GLU A 210 -5.68 1.83 5.27
CA GLU A 210 -6.90 1.31 4.67
C GLU A 210 -7.14 1.96 3.29
N ASN A 211 -7.05 3.29 3.20
CA ASN A 211 -7.16 4.00 1.93
C ASN A 211 -6.07 3.58 0.93
N MET A 212 -4.83 3.35 1.40
CA MET A 212 -3.75 2.83 0.56
C MET A 212 -4.09 1.44 0.02
N THR A 213 -4.62 0.57 0.87
CA THR A 213 -5.01 -0.80 0.49
C THR A 213 -6.13 -0.77 -0.56
N ILE A 214 -7.16 0.04 -0.34
CA ILE A 214 -8.24 0.25 -1.31
C ILE A 214 -7.69 0.77 -2.63
N ALA A 215 -6.79 1.75 -2.61
CA ALA A 215 -6.18 2.27 -3.83
C ALA A 215 -5.39 1.20 -4.58
N MET A 216 -4.66 0.33 -3.88
CA MET A 216 -3.91 -0.77 -4.50
C MET A 216 -4.82 -1.81 -5.16
N GLU A 217 -5.99 -2.08 -4.59
CA GLU A 217 -6.96 -3.02 -5.13
C GLU A 217 -7.77 -2.43 -6.29
N GLU A 218 -8.31 -1.23 -6.13
CA GLU A 218 -9.25 -0.60 -7.07
C GLU A 218 -8.55 0.18 -8.19
N ALA A 219 -7.38 0.75 -7.92
CA ALA A 219 -6.66 1.60 -8.87
C ALA A 219 -5.15 1.33 -8.85
N PRO A 220 -4.70 0.09 -9.16
CA PRO A 220 -3.28 -0.26 -9.19
C PRO A 220 -2.47 0.63 -10.17
N GLU A 221 -3.13 1.14 -11.22
CA GLU A 221 -2.61 2.09 -12.20
C GLU A 221 -2.09 3.39 -11.54
N SER A 222 -2.68 3.81 -10.40
CA SER A 222 -2.26 5.01 -9.64
C SER A 222 -0.87 4.87 -9.02
N PHE A 223 -0.39 3.63 -8.90
CA PHE A 223 0.95 3.29 -8.41
C PHE A 223 1.94 3.04 -9.55
N GLY A 224 1.45 2.93 -10.78
CA GLY A 224 2.26 2.80 -11.99
C GLY A 224 2.85 4.15 -12.40
N GLN A 225 4.08 4.12 -12.92
CA GLN A 225 4.67 5.31 -13.54
C GLN A 225 4.04 5.51 -14.92
N VAL A 226 3.40 6.67 -15.13
CA VAL A 226 2.81 7.01 -16.42
C VAL A 226 3.90 7.41 -17.39
N VAL A 227 4.05 6.63 -18.47
CA VAL A 227 5.01 6.89 -19.54
C VAL A 227 4.64 8.19 -20.26
N MET A 228 5.60 9.10 -20.35
CA MET A 228 5.41 10.40 -20.98
C MET A 228 5.29 10.28 -22.51
N LEU A 229 4.52 11.19 -23.12
CA LEU A 229 4.22 11.15 -24.55
C LEU A 229 5.38 11.71 -25.37
N TYR A 230 6.08 10.84 -26.10
CA TYR A 230 7.11 11.23 -27.05
C TYR A 230 6.80 10.70 -28.44
N ILE A 231 7.24 11.42 -29.48
CA ILE A 231 7.18 10.97 -30.87
C ILE A 231 8.55 11.10 -31.54
N ASN A 232 8.79 10.28 -32.55
CA ASN A 232 9.93 10.46 -33.45
C ASN A 232 9.61 11.54 -34.48
N CYS A 233 10.51 12.48 -34.67
CA CYS A 233 10.47 13.43 -35.76
C CYS A 233 11.89 13.65 -36.32
N LYS A 234 11.99 14.42 -37.41
CA LYS A 234 13.28 14.88 -37.94
C LYS A 234 13.26 16.37 -38.15
N VAL A 235 14.38 17.02 -37.87
CA VAL A 235 14.59 18.43 -38.15
C VAL A 235 15.84 18.54 -39.01
N ASN A 236 15.69 19.09 -40.22
CA ASN A 236 16.77 19.16 -41.20
C ASN A 236 17.44 17.79 -41.47
N GLY A 237 16.63 16.70 -41.46
CA GLY A 237 17.09 15.33 -41.67
C GLY A 237 17.66 14.62 -40.44
N HIS A 238 17.90 15.32 -39.33
CA HIS A 238 18.41 14.74 -38.09
C HIS A 238 17.27 14.22 -37.22
N PRO A 239 17.36 12.99 -36.66
CA PRO A 239 16.33 12.44 -35.79
C PRO A 239 16.27 13.19 -34.46
N VAL A 240 15.05 13.44 -34.00
CA VAL A 240 14.73 14.14 -32.76
C VAL A 240 13.56 13.43 -32.09
N LYS A 241 13.63 13.28 -30.77
CA LYS A 241 12.50 12.80 -29.96
C LYS A 241 11.82 14.02 -29.35
N ALA A 242 10.59 14.28 -29.78
CA ALA A 242 9.83 15.43 -29.30
C ALA A 242 8.88 15.01 -28.19
N PHE A 243 8.98 15.68 -27.03
CA PHE A 243 8.02 15.57 -25.94
C PHE A 243 6.72 16.29 -26.31
N VAL A 244 5.58 15.63 -26.19
CA VAL A 244 4.27 16.19 -26.56
C VAL A 244 3.58 16.71 -25.30
N ASP A 245 3.43 18.03 -25.20
CA ASP A 245 2.91 18.70 -24.01
C ASP A 245 1.83 19.73 -24.37
N SER A 246 0.57 19.36 -24.14
CA SER A 246 -0.57 20.28 -24.33
C SER A 246 -0.66 21.36 -23.24
N GLY A 247 0.03 21.19 -22.11
CA GLY A 247 0.09 22.16 -21.01
C GLY A 247 1.10 23.30 -21.29
N ALA A 248 2.07 23.06 -22.18
CA ALA A 248 3.01 24.09 -22.60
C ALA A 248 2.40 25.01 -23.66
N GLN A 249 2.44 26.33 -23.42
CA GLN A 249 1.94 27.31 -24.39
C GLN A 249 2.80 27.37 -25.67
N MET A 250 4.11 27.16 -25.54
CA MET A 250 5.07 27.38 -26.63
C MET A 250 5.87 26.12 -26.92
N THR A 251 6.12 25.87 -28.20
CA THR A 251 7.07 24.85 -28.66
C THR A 251 8.50 25.34 -28.47
N ILE A 252 9.35 24.48 -27.94
CA ILE A 252 10.73 24.79 -27.55
C ILE A 252 11.68 23.73 -28.11
N MET A 253 12.89 24.15 -28.45
CA MET A 253 14.01 23.26 -28.78
C MET A 253 15.26 23.67 -27.98
N SER A 254 16.03 22.69 -27.52
CA SER A 254 17.30 22.97 -26.84
C SER A 254 18.35 23.51 -27.81
N GLN A 255 19.29 24.30 -27.31
CA GLN A 255 20.41 24.80 -28.11
C GLN A 255 21.24 23.64 -28.67
N ALA A 256 21.52 22.61 -27.86
CA ALA A 256 22.26 21.43 -28.28
C ALA A 256 21.56 20.70 -29.45
N CYS A 257 20.22 20.59 -29.41
CA CYS A 257 19.45 20.01 -30.52
C CYS A 257 19.50 20.90 -31.77
N ALA A 258 19.39 22.22 -31.62
CA ALA A 258 19.47 23.16 -32.75
C ALA A 258 20.86 23.16 -33.44
N GLU A 259 21.93 23.02 -32.67
CA GLU A 259 23.30 22.83 -33.16
C GLU A 259 23.44 21.49 -33.90
N ARG A 260 22.98 20.39 -33.29
CA ARG A 260 23.01 19.05 -33.88
C ARG A 260 22.20 18.95 -35.17
N CYS A 261 21.06 19.63 -35.25
CA CYS A 261 20.23 19.70 -36.46
C CYS A 261 20.76 20.71 -37.49
N ASN A 262 21.85 21.43 -37.20
CA ASN A 262 22.45 22.44 -38.06
C ASN A 262 21.47 23.55 -38.49
N ILE A 263 20.64 24.01 -37.54
CA ILE A 263 19.65 25.09 -37.75
C ILE A 263 19.96 26.37 -36.99
N MET A 264 21.13 26.46 -36.33
CA MET A 264 21.54 27.68 -35.60
C MET A 264 21.53 28.95 -36.47
N ARG A 265 21.74 28.81 -37.79
CA ARG A 265 21.62 29.89 -38.78
C ARG A 265 20.22 30.48 -38.92
N LEU A 266 19.18 29.78 -38.44
CA LEU A 266 17.77 30.22 -38.48
C LEU A 266 17.32 30.91 -37.19
N VAL A 267 18.18 30.92 -36.16
CA VAL A 267 17.84 31.44 -34.83
C VAL A 267 17.97 32.96 -34.81
N ASP A 268 16.83 33.63 -34.70
CA ASP A 268 16.77 35.08 -34.55
C ASP A 268 17.01 35.48 -33.08
N ARG A 269 18.21 35.98 -32.81
CA ARG A 269 18.64 36.40 -31.45
C ARG A 269 17.96 37.69 -30.98
N ARG A 270 17.23 38.43 -31.84
CA ARG A 270 16.43 39.58 -31.39
C ARG A 270 15.28 39.17 -30.47
N TRP A 271 14.92 37.90 -30.49
CA TRP A 271 13.94 37.27 -29.62
C TRP A 271 14.58 36.57 -28.41
N ALA A 272 15.85 36.86 -28.12
CA ALA A 272 16.49 36.42 -26.89
C ALA A 272 15.82 37.07 -25.68
N GLY A 273 15.80 36.36 -24.56
CA GLY A 273 15.14 36.83 -23.35
C GLY A 273 15.21 35.80 -22.23
N ILE A 274 14.42 36.00 -21.19
CA ILE A 274 14.31 35.08 -20.06
C ILE A 274 12.88 34.54 -20.04
N ALA A 275 12.72 33.23 -20.20
CA ALA A 275 11.45 32.56 -19.99
C ALA A 275 11.20 32.48 -18.48
N LYS A 276 10.12 33.10 -18.02
CA LYS A 276 9.61 32.95 -16.65
C LYS A 276 8.48 31.91 -16.66
N GLY A 277 8.74 30.73 -16.09
CA GLY A 277 7.80 29.61 -15.97
C GLY A 277 8.10 28.81 -14.69
N VAL A 278 8.11 27.48 -14.77
CA VAL A 278 8.56 26.55 -13.71
C VAL A 278 10.10 26.62 -13.57
N GLY A 279 10.62 27.83 -13.33
CA GLY A 279 12.04 28.17 -13.38
C GLY A 279 12.34 29.40 -14.25
N THR A 280 13.57 29.89 -14.16
CA THR A 280 14.12 30.90 -15.07
C THR A 280 15.03 30.21 -16.07
N GLN A 281 14.72 30.32 -17.36
CA GLN A 281 15.56 29.75 -18.42
C GLN A 281 15.88 30.81 -19.46
N LYS A 282 17.13 30.80 -19.95
CA LYS A 282 17.61 31.75 -20.95
C LYS A 282 17.17 31.31 -22.34
N ILE A 283 16.38 32.16 -22.99
CA ILE A 283 15.99 32.03 -24.39
C ILE A 283 17.11 32.62 -25.23
N ILE A 284 17.73 31.80 -26.08
CA ILE A 284 18.81 32.19 -26.99
C ILE A 284 18.26 32.95 -28.21
N GLY A 285 17.06 32.60 -28.65
CA GLY A 285 16.38 33.26 -29.75
C GLY A 285 15.17 32.45 -30.21
N ARG A 286 14.65 32.79 -31.40
CA ARG A 286 13.47 32.12 -31.98
C ARG A 286 13.72 31.69 -33.42
N VAL A 287 13.28 30.49 -33.76
CA VAL A 287 13.15 30.03 -35.14
C VAL A 287 11.74 30.34 -35.61
N HIS A 288 11.62 31.24 -36.58
CA HIS A 288 10.31 31.69 -37.09
C HIS A 288 9.61 30.63 -37.93
N LEU A 289 10.38 29.85 -38.69
CA LEU A 289 9.88 28.81 -39.56
C LEU A 289 10.97 27.77 -39.81
N ALA A 290 10.71 26.52 -39.43
CA ALA A 290 11.49 25.35 -39.83
C ALA A 290 10.55 24.18 -40.11
N GLN A 291 10.96 23.29 -41.01
CA GLN A 291 10.21 22.08 -41.32
C GLN A 291 10.54 21.00 -40.30
N VAL A 292 9.53 20.57 -39.54
CA VAL A 292 9.59 19.41 -38.66
C VAL A 292 8.96 18.25 -39.41
N GLN A 293 9.77 17.25 -39.73
CA GLN A 293 9.30 16.07 -40.43
C GLN A 293 8.72 15.07 -39.43
N ILE A 294 7.46 14.68 -39.62
CA ILE A 294 6.80 13.61 -38.86
C ILE A 294 6.35 12.58 -39.89
N GLU A 295 6.87 11.36 -39.78
CA GLU A 295 6.75 10.34 -40.82
C GLU A 295 7.17 10.87 -42.21
N GLY A 296 6.22 10.99 -43.14
CA GLY A 296 6.43 11.54 -44.48
C GLY A 296 6.12 13.04 -44.63
N ASP A 297 5.50 13.66 -43.62
CA ASP A 297 5.00 15.03 -43.71
C ASP A 297 6.02 16.03 -43.20
N PHE A 298 6.09 17.19 -43.85
CA PHE A 298 6.92 18.31 -43.44
C PHE A 298 6.02 19.43 -42.89
N LEU A 299 6.05 19.61 -41.57
CA LEU A 299 5.20 20.56 -40.87
C LEU A 299 5.94 21.88 -40.63
N PRO A 300 5.41 23.02 -41.11
CA PRO A 300 6.01 24.33 -40.86
C PRO A 300 5.76 24.78 -39.42
N CYS A 301 6.79 24.67 -38.57
CA CYS A 301 6.74 25.00 -37.16
C CYS A 301 7.62 26.21 -36.80
N SER A 302 7.22 26.92 -35.75
CA SER A 302 7.98 28.00 -35.12
C SER A 302 8.24 27.65 -33.66
N PHE A 303 9.45 27.87 -33.16
CA PHE A 303 9.81 27.49 -31.79
C PHE A 303 10.93 28.36 -31.22
N SER A 304 10.95 28.48 -29.89
CA SER A 304 12.00 29.19 -29.17
C SER A 304 13.17 28.25 -28.86
N ILE A 305 14.39 28.80 -28.85
CA ILE A 305 15.61 28.05 -28.50
C ILE A 305 16.01 28.37 -27.07
N LEU A 306 16.13 27.36 -26.23
CA LEU A 306 16.53 27.49 -24.82
C LEU A 306 17.93 26.88 -24.62
N GLU A 307 18.74 27.53 -23.77
CA GLU A 307 20.15 27.14 -23.52
C GLU A 307 20.23 25.78 -22.83
N ASP A 308 19.62 25.68 -21.64
CA ASP A 308 19.69 24.51 -20.78
C ASP A 308 18.32 23.85 -20.67
N GLN A 309 18.13 22.76 -21.42
CA GLN A 309 16.92 21.95 -21.37
C GLN A 309 17.28 20.46 -21.47
N PRO A 310 16.74 19.59 -20.60
CA PRO A 310 17.11 18.17 -20.58
C PRO A 310 16.61 17.41 -21.81
N MET A 311 15.48 17.81 -22.40
CA MET A 311 14.93 17.20 -23.61
C MET A 311 15.30 18.00 -24.86
N ASP A 312 15.43 17.33 -26.00
CA ASP A 312 15.78 17.94 -27.28
C ASP A 312 14.73 18.94 -27.77
N MET A 313 13.46 18.53 -27.76
CA MET A 313 12.35 19.30 -28.32
C MET A 313 11.08 19.03 -27.52
N LEU A 314 10.33 20.09 -27.26
CA LEU A 314 9.01 20.07 -26.66
C LEU A 314 8.01 20.64 -27.67
N LEU A 315 7.04 19.83 -28.07
CA LEU A 315 5.94 20.20 -28.95
C LEU A 315 4.76 20.70 -28.12
N GLY A 316 4.62 22.02 -28.10
CA GLY A 316 3.64 22.73 -27.29
C GLY A 316 2.28 22.89 -27.97
N LEU A 317 1.34 23.46 -27.22
CA LEU A 317 -0.04 23.70 -27.65
C LEU A 317 -0.13 24.63 -28.87
N ASP A 318 0.82 25.54 -29.07
CA ASP A 318 0.89 26.42 -30.24
C ASP A 318 0.97 25.63 -31.55
N MET A 319 1.87 24.65 -31.63
CA MET A 319 2.05 23.82 -32.81
C MET A 319 0.99 22.72 -32.91
N LEU A 320 0.57 22.15 -31.77
CA LEU A 320 -0.53 21.18 -31.75
C LEU A 320 -1.83 21.79 -32.31
N LYS A 321 -2.17 23.03 -31.90
CA LYS A 321 -3.34 23.74 -32.45
C LYS A 321 -3.14 24.12 -33.92
N ARG A 322 -1.95 24.60 -34.29
CA ARG A 322 -1.64 25.00 -35.68
C ARG A 322 -1.85 23.86 -36.67
N HIS A 323 -1.46 22.65 -36.32
CA HIS A 323 -1.59 21.46 -37.17
C HIS A 323 -2.82 20.60 -36.85
N GLN A 324 -3.74 21.13 -36.03
CA GLN A 324 -4.99 20.48 -35.64
C GLN A 324 -4.77 19.05 -35.10
N CYS A 325 -3.71 18.87 -34.30
CA CYS A 325 -3.33 17.56 -33.82
C CYS A 325 -4.37 16.96 -32.87
N SER A 326 -4.51 15.64 -32.89
CA SER A 326 -5.29 14.87 -31.90
C SER A 326 -4.36 13.91 -31.17
N ILE A 327 -4.32 14.04 -29.84
CA ILE A 327 -3.61 13.11 -28.96
C ILE A 327 -4.58 11.97 -28.66
N ASP A 328 -4.45 10.86 -29.38
CA ASP A 328 -5.32 9.69 -29.21
C ASP A 328 -4.62 8.66 -28.31
N LEU A 329 -4.95 8.71 -27.02
CA LEU A 329 -4.42 7.77 -26.02
C LEU A 329 -5.04 6.38 -26.14
N LYS A 330 -6.19 6.23 -26.79
CA LYS A 330 -6.82 4.91 -27.01
C LYS A 330 -6.05 4.11 -28.06
N LYS A 331 -5.60 4.77 -29.12
CA LYS A 331 -4.74 4.18 -30.16
C LYS A 331 -3.25 4.30 -29.86
N ASN A 332 -2.89 5.13 -28.88
CA ASN A 332 -1.51 5.52 -28.55
C ASN A 332 -0.77 6.17 -29.74
N VAL A 333 -1.42 7.13 -30.40
CA VAL A 333 -0.87 7.88 -31.54
C VAL A 333 -1.11 9.38 -31.44
N LEU A 334 -0.22 10.15 -32.05
CA LEU A 334 -0.46 11.55 -32.41
C LEU A 334 -0.94 11.61 -33.86
N LEU A 335 -2.18 12.05 -34.06
CA LEU A 335 -2.74 12.33 -35.38
C LEU A 335 -2.46 13.78 -35.76
N ILE A 336 -1.92 14.01 -36.95
CA ILE A 336 -1.73 15.33 -37.54
C ILE A 336 -2.99 15.70 -38.33
N GLY A 337 -3.85 16.56 -37.80
CA GLY A 337 -5.16 16.83 -38.37
C GLY A 337 -5.13 17.43 -39.77
N THR A 338 -4.11 18.23 -40.10
CA THR A 338 -3.99 18.85 -41.43
C THR A 338 -3.71 17.87 -42.57
N THR A 339 -3.12 16.71 -42.27
CA THR A 339 -2.69 15.73 -43.29
C THR A 339 -3.31 14.35 -43.10
N GLY A 340 -3.81 14.04 -41.91
CA GLY A 340 -4.31 12.71 -41.55
C GLY A 340 -3.21 11.70 -41.17
N THR A 341 -1.95 12.13 -41.15
CA THR A 341 -0.82 11.27 -40.77
C THR A 341 -0.86 10.93 -39.29
N GLU A 342 -0.68 9.65 -38.95
CA GLU A 342 -0.57 9.17 -37.58
C GLU A 342 0.88 8.77 -37.30
N THR A 343 1.41 9.16 -36.14
CA THR A 343 2.69 8.65 -35.61
C THR A 343 2.47 8.07 -34.22
N ARG A 344 3.14 6.96 -33.91
CA ARG A 344 2.96 6.27 -32.62
C ARG A 344 3.74 6.97 -31.51
N PHE A 345 3.17 7.01 -30.31
CA PHE A 345 3.94 7.40 -29.14
C PHE A 345 5.00 6.34 -28.84
N LEU A 346 6.18 6.79 -28.39
CA LEU A 346 7.30 5.92 -28.08
C LEU A 346 7.00 5.04 -26.86
N PRO A 347 7.40 3.77 -26.88
CA PRO A 347 7.39 2.94 -25.68
C PRO A 347 8.47 3.42 -24.69
N GLU A 348 8.32 3.04 -23.42
CA GLU A 348 9.22 3.42 -22.33
C GLU A 348 10.71 3.16 -22.64
N ALA A 349 11.01 2.00 -23.25
CA ALA A 349 12.38 1.60 -23.62
C ALA A 349 13.03 2.54 -24.64
N GLU A 350 12.23 3.29 -25.41
CA GLU A 350 12.70 4.24 -26.41
C GLU A 350 12.72 5.69 -25.89
N LEU A 351 12.38 5.94 -24.63
CA LEU A 351 12.41 7.29 -24.08
C LEU A 351 13.85 7.79 -23.83
N PRO A 352 14.09 9.11 -23.98
CA PRO A 352 15.35 9.73 -23.56
C PRO A 352 15.64 9.46 -22.07
N GLU A 353 16.92 9.43 -21.68
CA GLU A 353 17.33 9.20 -20.29
C GLU A 353 16.68 10.18 -19.31
N CYS A 354 16.56 11.46 -19.67
CA CYS A 354 15.90 12.45 -18.82
C CYS A 354 14.43 12.13 -18.53
N ALA A 355 13.73 11.46 -19.46
CA ALA A 355 12.33 11.05 -19.29
C ALA A 355 12.22 9.73 -18.52
N ARG A 356 13.24 8.87 -18.57
CA ARG A 356 13.34 7.65 -17.76
C ARG A 356 13.72 7.95 -16.30
N LEU A 357 14.63 8.90 -16.08
CA LEU A 357 15.20 9.22 -14.76
C LEU A 357 14.36 10.20 -13.94
N ALA A 358 13.55 11.07 -14.56
CA ALA A 358 12.68 11.99 -13.83
C ALA A 358 11.62 11.26 -12.97
N TYR A 359 11.36 9.98 -13.26
CA TYR A 359 10.38 9.18 -12.52
C TYR A 359 10.87 7.80 -12.12
N GLY A 360 11.94 7.24 -12.72
CA GLY A 360 12.45 5.91 -12.35
C GLY A 360 12.90 5.79 -10.88
N PRO A 361 12.94 4.57 -10.32
CA PRO A 361 13.37 4.33 -8.93
C PRO A 361 14.80 4.83 -8.63
N GLU A 362 15.64 5.00 -9.66
CA GLU A 362 17.00 5.54 -9.54
C GLU A 362 17.07 7.08 -9.43
N GLY A 363 15.98 7.80 -9.72
CA GLY A 363 15.86 9.26 -9.54
C GLY A 363 15.35 9.67 -8.17
N ARG A 364 14.84 8.71 -7.38
CA ARG A 364 14.88 8.82 -5.92
C ARG A 364 16.33 8.55 -5.53
N GLU A 365 17.15 9.60 -5.47
CA GLU A 365 18.22 9.54 -4.48
C GLU A 365 17.56 9.08 -3.17
N ASP A 366 18.23 8.20 -2.43
CA ASP A 366 17.90 7.84 -1.05
C ASP A 366 17.99 9.08 -0.12
N THR A 367 17.48 10.24 -0.54
CA THR A 367 17.10 11.32 0.36
C THR A 367 16.01 10.76 1.24
N ARG A 368 16.43 10.36 2.44
CA ARG A 368 15.56 9.91 3.51
C ARG A 368 14.45 10.95 3.66
N PRO A 369 13.18 10.55 3.87
CA PRO A 369 12.09 11.50 4.09
C PRO A 369 12.40 12.56 5.15
N GLU A 370 13.24 12.21 6.13
CA GLU A 370 13.79 13.13 7.15
C GLU A 370 14.63 14.27 6.55
N GLU A 371 15.47 14.00 5.54
CA GLU A 371 16.33 15.02 4.89
C GLU A 371 15.52 16.00 4.03
N ILE A 372 14.42 15.54 3.43
CA ILE A 372 13.49 16.39 2.66
C ILE A 372 12.72 17.31 3.63
N ALA A 373 12.22 16.75 4.74
CA ALA A 373 11.52 17.51 5.78
C ALA A 373 12.43 18.53 6.46
N ASP A 374 13.69 18.18 6.75
CA ASP A 374 14.68 19.09 7.32
C ASP A 374 15.03 20.23 6.35
N ARG A 375 15.10 19.95 5.04
CA ARG A 375 15.36 20.98 4.03
C ARG A 375 14.18 21.95 3.89
N GLU A 376 12.95 21.45 3.86
CA GLU A 376 11.74 22.27 3.81
C GLU A 376 11.58 23.13 5.07
N LEU A 377 11.89 22.57 6.24
CA LEU A 377 11.88 23.30 7.51
C LEU A 377 12.95 24.39 7.54
N ALA A 378 14.16 24.10 7.05
CA ALA A 378 15.26 25.07 6.96
C ALA A 378 14.92 26.22 6.00
N GLU A 379 14.30 25.94 4.85
CA GLU A 379 13.84 26.96 3.90
C GLU A 379 12.71 27.82 4.48
N ALA A 380 11.75 27.21 5.21
CA ALA A 380 10.69 27.94 5.89
C ALA A 380 11.25 28.88 6.98
N LEU A 381 12.22 28.40 7.77
CA LEU A 381 12.90 29.21 8.78
C LEU A 381 13.68 30.37 8.17
N GLN A 382 14.38 30.14 7.05
CA GLN A 382 15.11 31.21 6.35
C GLN A 382 14.17 32.29 5.80
N ARG A 383 13.03 31.91 5.23
CA ARG A 383 12.01 32.87 4.78
C ARG A 383 11.42 33.66 5.93
N SER A 384 11.14 33.02 7.07
CA SER A 384 10.67 33.73 8.27
C SER A 384 11.71 34.71 8.83
N VAL A 385 13.01 34.40 8.72
CA VAL A 385 14.10 35.31 9.13
C VAL A 385 14.24 36.50 8.17
N GLN A 386 14.04 36.29 6.87
CA GLN A 386 14.04 37.39 5.89
C GLN A 386 12.82 38.32 6.06
N ASP A 387 11.63 37.77 6.25
CA ASP A 387 10.40 38.56 6.49
C ASP A 387 10.44 39.33 7.82
N SER A 388 11.11 38.80 8.84
CA SER A 388 11.28 39.49 10.13
C SER A 388 12.41 40.53 10.12
N GLY A 389 13.37 40.42 9.19
CA GLY A 389 14.40 41.44 8.95
C GLY A 389 13.87 42.68 8.22
N GLU A 390 12.98 42.50 7.24
CA GLU A 390 12.39 43.62 6.49
C GLU A 390 11.38 44.45 7.30
N MET A 391 10.82 43.91 8.39
CA MET A 391 9.95 44.66 9.31
C MET A 391 10.71 45.52 10.34
N HIS A 392 12.03 45.39 10.46
CA HIS A 392 12.82 46.17 11.44
C HIS A 392 13.54 47.38 10.83
N ASP A 393 13.51 47.53 9.50
CA ASP A 393 14.16 48.63 8.76
C ASP A 393 13.14 49.58 8.08
N MET A 394 11.89 49.61 8.55
CA MET A 394 10.87 50.57 8.10
C MET A 394 10.48 51.59 9.17
#